data_AF-A0A8K0LEK0-F1
#
_entry.id   AF-A0A8K0LEK0-F1
#
_cell.length_a   1.000
_cell.length_b   1.000
_cell.length_c   1.000
_cell.angle_alpha   90.00
_cell.angle_beta   90.00
_cell.angle_gamma   90.00
#
_symmetry.space_group_name_H-M   'P 1'
#
loop_
_entity.id
_entity.type
_entity.pdbx_description
1 polymer ?
#
loop_
_entity_poly.entity_id
_entity_poly.type
_entity_poly.pdbx_seq_one_letter_code
_entity_poly.pdbx_strand_id
1 'polypeptide(L)'
;MASYHRVLQVHGRSVIDKSAECDYGIDPWEILIDGERWDGKIRLVGFVDAFYLFCYAGESRFKHGIVVYKDDEAIRNILQRAKVDAADIGLEMVKKTKVDADGKAVQPKYFRFEKESGGLDYRITSLGHNFSLKTEYPNSALRKIEIKIRKPQDPAIKSRLKRGLKQHDLFDMMHDAVRMGILTHAELVNVIIGKTYGGSTLNDVTAKYMDSLMGTKGSKNATLSGY
;
A
#
# COMPACT_ATOMS: atom_id res chain seq x y z
N MET A 1 25.84 -10.23 10.87
CA MET A 1 24.93 -10.48 9.73
C MET A 1 23.55 -9.95 10.08
N ALA A 2 22.88 -9.24 9.19
CA ALA A 2 21.55 -8.70 9.46
C ALA A 2 20.51 -9.47 8.64
N SER A 3 19.59 -10.14 9.34
CA SER A 3 18.35 -10.62 8.75
C SER A 3 17.47 -9.42 8.40
N TYR A 4 16.49 -9.61 7.52
CA TYR A 4 15.52 -8.55 7.23
C TYR A 4 14.68 -8.14 8.43
N HIS A 5 14.51 -9.01 9.42
CA HIS A 5 13.89 -8.62 10.70
C HIS A 5 14.71 -7.50 11.36
N ARG A 6 16.04 -7.63 11.36
CA ARG A 6 16.92 -6.61 11.92
C ARG A 6 16.88 -5.32 11.10
N VAL A 7 16.77 -5.42 9.77
CA VAL A 7 16.61 -4.23 8.92
C VAL A 7 15.27 -3.54 9.21
N LEU A 8 14.17 -4.29 9.26
CA LEU A 8 12.86 -3.76 9.62
C LEU A 8 12.87 -3.10 11.01
N GLN A 9 13.54 -3.71 12.00
CA GLN A 9 13.69 -3.15 13.35
C GLN A 9 14.42 -1.81 13.34
N VAL A 10 15.46 -1.63 12.51
CA VAL A 10 16.15 -0.34 12.35
C VAL A 10 15.20 0.72 11.79
N HIS A 11 14.24 0.33 10.95
CA HIS A 11 13.16 1.18 10.47
C HIS A 11 11.95 1.26 11.42
N GLY A 12 12.04 0.70 12.63
CA GLY A 12 10.96 0.70 13.63
C GLY A 12 9.75 -0.15 13.23
N ARG A 13 9.94 -1.18 12.41
CA ARG A 13 8.89 -2.07 11.91
C ARG A 13 9.19 -3.54 12.23
N SER A 14 8.15 -4.35 12.27
CA SER A 14 8.22 -5.80 12.41
C SER A 14 7.18 -6.49 11.55
N VAL A 15 7.48 -7.70 11.10
CA VAL A 15 6.53 -8.55 10.36
C VAL A 15 5.37 -9.00 11.25
N ILE A 16 5.57 -8.99 12.57
CA ILE A 16 4.57 -9.37 13.58
C ILE A 16 3.62 -8.20 13.88
N ASP A 17 3.93 -6.98 13.39
CA ASP A 17 3.11 -5.80 13.63
C ASP A 17 1.71 -6.00 13.03
N LYS A 18 0.69 -5.47 13.72
CA LYS A 18 -0.70 -5.51 13.23
C LYS A 18 -0.89 -4.77 11.91
N SER A 19 0.02 -3.86 11.57
CA SER A 19 0.06 -3.11 10.32
C SER A 19 0.67 -3.89 9.16
N ALA A 20 1.27 -5.06 9.42
CA ALA A 20 1.79 -5.94 8.38
C ALA A 20 0.64 -6.69 7.68
N GLU A 21 0.56 -6.50 6.37
CA GLU A 21 -0.49 -7.08 5.52
C GLU A 21 0.00 -8.28 4.73
N CYS A 22 1.24 -8.26 4.29
CA CYS A 22 1.84 -9.39 3.61
C CYS A 22 3.31 -9.58 3.99
N ASP A 23 3.71 -10.85 4.01
CA ASP A 23 5.08 -11.29 4.06
C ASP A 23 5.21 -12.49 3.12
N TYR A 24 5.83 -12.28 1.97
CA TYR A 24 5.85 -13.25 0.89
C TYR A 24 7.20 -13.30 0.19
N GLY A 25 7.71 -14.52 -0.02
CA GLY A 25 8.89 -14.76 -0.85
C GLY A 25 8.48 -14.76 -2.32
N ILE A 26 9.13 -13.95 -3.13
CA ILE A 26 8.89 -13.83 -4.57
C ILE A 26 10.10 -14.40 -5.30
N ASP A 27 9.85 -15.24 -6.30
CA ASP A 27 10.90 -15.73 -7.18
C ASP A 27 11.37 -14.62 -8.14
N PRO A 28 12.67 -14.51 -8.47
CA PRO A 28 13.19 -13.47 -9.37
C PRO A 28 12.51 -13.38 -10.74
N TRP A 29 11.94 -14.50 -11.21
CA TRP A 29 11.22 -14.57 -12.48
C TRP A 29 9.82 -13.95 -12.40
N GLU A 30 9.30 -13.78 -11.19
CA GLU A 30 7.97 -13.26 -10.90
C GLU A 30 7.95 -11.76 -10.60
N ILE A 31 9.10 -11.08 -10.64
CA ILE A 31 9.21 -9.64 -10.37
C ILE A 31 10.20 -8.95 -11.31
N LEU A 32 9.85 -7.73 -11.73
CA LEU A 32 10.75 -6.77 -12.37
C LEU A 32 10.73 -5.48 -11.57
N ILE A 33 11.91 -4.91 -11.32
CA ILE A 33 12.12 -3.67 -10.60
C ILE A 33 12.87 -2.73 -11.54
N ASP A 34 12.25 -1.62 -11.91
CA ASP A 34 12.75 -0.65 -12.88
C ASP A 34 13.13 -1.29 -14.24
N GLY A 35 12.45 -2.38 -14.61
CA GLY A 35 12.73 -3.16 -15.81
C GLY A 35 13.83 -4.22 -15.65
N GLU A 36 14.51 -4.28 -14.51
CA GLU A 36 15.57 -5.24 -14.21
C GLU A 36 15.09 -6.37 -13.28
N ARG A 37 15.74 -7.53 -13.38
CA ARG A 37 15.57 -8.63 -12.41
C ARG A 37 16.71 -8.60 -11.41
N TRP A 38 16.38 -8.72 -10.15
CA TRP A 38 17.40 -8.87 -9.11
C TRP A 38 17.88 -10.32 -9.04
N ASP A 39 19.20 -10.48 -8.95
CA ASP A 39 19.83 -11.77 -8.73
C ASP A 39 19.87 -12.08 -7.23
N GLY A 40 19.02 -13.03 -6.80
CA GLY A 40 18.88 -13.46 -5.42
C GLY A 40 17.43 -13.76 -5.02
N LYS A 41 17.19 -14.34 -3.84
CA LYS A 41 15.82 -14.52 -3.35
C LYS A 41 15.23 -13.17 -2.98
N ILE A 42 13.99 -12.90 -3.36
CA ILE A 42 13.31 -11.64 -3.08
C ILE A 42 12.23 -11.89 -2.03
N ARG A 43 12.09 -10.99 -1.06
CA ARG A 43 11.00 -11.03 -0.08
C ARG A 43 10.28 -9.68 -0.06
N LEU A 44 8.97 -9.72 -0.22
CA LEU A 44 8.10 -8.58 -0.12
C LEU A 44 7.44 -8.58 1.26
N VAL A 45 7.59 -7.47 1.98
CA VAL A 45 6.85 -7.21 3.22
C VAL A 45 6.03 -5.95 3.02
N GLY A 46 4.71 -6.09 2.99
CA GLY A 46 3.78 -4.97 2.79
C GLY A 46 3.14 -4.56 4.11
N PHE A 47 3.19 -3.27 4.40
CA PHE A 47 2.45 -2.62 5.47
C PHE A 47 1.30 -1.79 4.89
N VAL A 48 0.43 -1.28 5.76
CA VAL A 48 -0.68 -0.37 5.37
C VAL A 48 -0.16 0.85 4.60
N ASP A 49 0.95 1.45 5.03
CA ASP A 49 1.47 2.75 4.55
C ASP A 49 2.62 2.65 3.53
N ALA A 50 3.42 1.59 3.60
CA ALA A 50 4.57 1.36 2.71
C ALA A 50 4.79 -0.14 2.50
N PHE A 51 5.61 -0.50 1.52
CA PHE A 51 6.08 -1.88 1.39
C PHE A 51 7.59 -1.93 1.12
N TYR A 52 8.19 -3.03 1.52
CA TYR A 52 9.64 -3.25 1.49
C TYR A 52 9.93 -4.47 0.63
N LEU A 53 10.91 -4.33 -0.27
CA LEU A 53 11.49 -5.41 -1.04
C LEU A 53 12.91 -5.67 -0.53
N PHE A 54 13.17 -6.92 -0.17
CA PHE A 54 14.47 -7.38 0.30
C PHE A 54 15.07 -8.34 -0.72
N CYS A 55 16.32 -8.10 -1.13
CA CYS A 55 17.11 -9.06 -1.89
C CYS A 55 18.11 -9.77 -0.98
N TYR A 56 18.15 -11.11 -1.06
CA TYR A 56 19.14 -11.93 -0.38
C TYR A 56 20.04 -12.65 -1.37
N ALA A 57 21.33 -12.70 -1.04
CA ALA A 57 22.28 -13.58 -1.70
C ALA A 57 22.63 -14.78 -0.79
N GLY A 58 22.69 -15.98 -1.38
CA GLY A 58 23.14 -17.21 -0.70
C GLY A 58 22.35 -17.58 0.55
N GLU A 59 23.04 -17.85 1.66
CA GLU A 59 22.52 -18.20 2.99
C GLU A 59 21.82 -17.01 3.71
N SER A 60 20.84 -16.37 3.05
CA SER A 60 20.01 -15.31 3.65
C SER A 60 20.75 -14.02 4.05
N ARG A 61 21.85 -13.69 3.35
CA ARG A 61 22.54 -12.41 3.58
C ARG A 61 21.81 -11.29 2.85
N PHE A 62 21.35 -10.28 3.60
CA PHE A 62 20.79 -9.07 3.01
C PHE A 62 21.83 -8.39 2.12
N LYS A 63 21.49 -8.20 0.84
CA LYS A 63 22.37 -7.56 -0.16
C LYS A 63 21.96 -6.11 -0.38
N HIS A 64 20.70 -5.91 -0.72
CA HIS A 64 20.09 -4.59 -0.92
C HIS A 64 18.56 -4.69 -0.77
N GLY A 65 17.91 -3.55 -0.57
CA GLY A 65 16.46 -3.48 -0.49
C GLY A 65 15.93 -2.13 -0.96
N ILE A 66 14.64 -2.10 -1.26
CA ILE A 66 13.91 -0.91 -1.67
C ILE A 66 12.66 -0.75 -0.82
N VAL A 67 12.44 0.47 -0.33
CA VAL A 67 11.17 0.84 0.29
C VAL A 67 10.38 1.68 -0.70
N VAL A 68 9.09 1.38 -0.79
CA VAL A 68 8.15 2.09 -1.65
C VAL A 68 7.02 2.61 -0.79
N TYR A 69 6.78 3.91 -0.89
CA TYR A 69 5.70 4.58 -0.16
C TYR A 69 4.39 4.43 -0.91
N LYS A 70 3.29 4.22 -0.17
CA LYS A 70 1.95 4.11 -0.76
C LYS A 70 1.07 5.32 -0.50
N ASP A 71 1.26 5.96 0.65
CA ASP A 71 0.44 7.09 1.05
C ASP A 71 0.88 8.38 0.33
N ASP A 72 -0.04 8.97 -0.42
CA ASP A 72 0.18 10.22 -1.16
C ASP A 72 0.44 11.41 -0.23
N GLU A 73 -0.12 11.41 0.99
CA GLU A 73 0.17 12.46 1.99
C GLU A 73 1.61 12.34 2.50
N ALA A 74 2.02 11.13 2.89
CA ALA A 74 3.42 10.86 3.26
C ALA A 74 4.39 11.21 2.13
N ILE A 75 4.10 10.83 0.88
CA ILE A 75 4.93 11.15 -0.29
C ILE A 75 5.10 12.66 -0.44
N ARG A 76 4.01 13.43 -0.33
CA ARG A 76 4.07 14.90 -0.42
C ARG A 76 4.90 15.53 0.69
N ASN A 77 4.71 15.08 1.92
CA ASN A 77 5.48 15.55 3.05
C ASN A 77 6.98 15.25 2.87
N ILE A 78 7.32 14.08 2.31
CA ILE A 78 8.71 13.72 2.00
C ILE A 78 9.27 14.64 0.91
N LEU A 79 8.56 14.86 -0.19
CA LEU A 79 9.00 15.74 -1.28
C LEU A 79 9.20 17.19 -0.81
N GLN A 80 8.27 17.71 0.00
CA GLN A 80 8.36 19.05 0.58
C GLN A 80 9.57 19.19 1.52
N ARG A 81 9.80 18.20 2.40
CA ARG A 81 10.97 18.19 3.30
C ARG A 81 12.28 18.06 2.54
N ALA A 82 12.28 17.25 1.49
CA ALA A 82 13.45 17.02 0.66
C ALA A 82 13.77 18.21 -0.26
N LYS A 83 12.80 19.13 -0.45
CA LYS A 83 12.84 20.23 -1.43
C LYS A 83 13.13 19.72 -2.84
N VAL A 84 12.55 18.58 -3.21
CA VAL A 84 12.68 17.98 -4.54
C VAL A 84 11.33 17.99 -5.24
N ASP A 85 11.30 18.45 -6.48
CA ASP A 85 10.09 18.44 -7.27
C ASP A 85 9.82 17.04 -7.83
N ALA A 86 8.53 16.66 -7.86
CA ALA A 86 8.11 15.37 -8.40
C ALA A 86 8.49 15.19 -9.88
N ALA A 87 8.56 16.30 -10.63
CA ALA A 87 8.95 16.32 -12.04
C ALA A 87 10.42 15.94 -12.23
N ASP A 88 11.31 16.39 -11.35
CA ASP A 88 12.75 16.10 -11.42
C ASP A 88 13.05 14.62 -11.22
N ILE A 89 12.21 13.94 -10.43
CA ILE A 89 12.29 12.50 -10.18
C ILE A 89 11.55 11.68 -11.26
N GLY A 90 10.89 12.34 -12.22
CA GLY A 90 10.10 11.70 -13.27
C GLY A 90 8.79 11.05 -12.76
N LEU A 91 8.33 11.44 -11.56
CA LEU A 91 7.13 10.90 -10.94
C LEU A 91 5.88 11.49 -11.61
N GLU A 92 5.17 10.67 -12.36
CA GLU A 92 3.95 11.10 -13.06
C GLU A 92 2.77 11.21 -12.09
N MET A 93 2.17 12.39 -12.02
CA MET A 93 0.92 12.60 -11.28
C MET A 93 -0.22 11.83 -11.96
N VAL A 94 -0.84 10.90 -11.23
CA VAL A 94 -1.93 10.03 -11.72
C VAL A 94 -3.21 10.83 -11.99
N LYS A 95 -3.41 11.91 -11.24
CA LYS A 95 -4.45 12.92 -11.53
C LYS A 95 -3.79 14.29 -11.52
N LYS A 96 -3.78 14.96 -12.67
CA LYS A 96 -3.57 16.42 -12.71
C LYS A 96 -4.71 17.06 -11.90
N THR A 97 -4.37 18.06 -11.10
CA THR A 97 -5.27 18.87 -10.27
C THR A 97 -6.61 19.06 -10.98
N LYS A 98 -7.60 18.26 -10.62
CA LYS A 98 -8.99 18.54 -10.99
C LYS A 98 -9.56 19.36 -9.85
N VAL A 99 -10.36 20.36 -10.18
CA VAL A 99 -11.21 20.98 -9.19
C VAL A 99 -12.35 19.98 -8.98
N ASP A 100 -12.54 19.49 -7.76
CA ASP A 100 -13.72 18.68 -7.45
C ASP A 100 -14.99 19.53 -7.66
N ALA A 101 -16.16 18.89 -7.76
CA ALA A 101 -17.45 19.58 -7.89
C ALA A 101 -17.72 20.61 -6.77
N ASP A 102 -16.98 20.52 -5.66
CA ASP A 102 -17.03 21.39 -4.48
C ASP A 102 -15.98 22.53 -4.48
N GLY A 103 -15.28 22.79 -5.58
CA GLY A 103 -14.32 23.91 -5.69
C GLY A 103 -12.99 23.71 -4.96
N LYS A 104 -12.74 22.55 -4.35
CA LYS A 104 -11.45 22.20 -3.71
C LYS A 104 -10.48 21.61 -4.73
N ALA A 105 -9.23 22.09 -4.69
CA ALA A 105 -8.15 21.55 -5.51
C ALA A 105 -7.86 20.09 -5.10
N VAL A 106 -8.10 19.14 -6.01
CA VAL A 106 -7.73 17.73 -5.79
C VAL A 106 -6.22 17.64 -5.71
N GLN A 107 -5.74 17.16 -4.57
CA GLN A 107 -4.32 16.98 -4.31
C GLN A 107 -3.75 15.93 -5.29
N PRO A 108 -2.52 16.15 -5.80
CA PRO A 108 -1.92 15.24 -6.77
C PRO A 108 -1.70 13.87 -6.16
N LYS A 109 -2.09 12.83 -6.90
CA LYS A 109 -1.81 11.44 -6.56
C LYS A 109 -0.53 10.99 -7.26
N TYR A 110 0.34 10.35 -6.50
CA TYR A 110 1.67 9.91 -6.91
C TYR A 110 1.79 8.40 -6.95
N PHE A 111 0.99 7.70 -6.13
CA PHE A 111 0.92 6.25 -6.14
C PHE A 111 0.00 5.74 -7.26
N ARG A 112 0.52 4.80 -8.07
CA ARG A 112 -0.23 4.12 -9.14
C ARG A 112 -0.17 2.62 -8.95
N PHE A 113 -1.33 1.97 -8.93
CA PHE A 113 -1.47 0.51 -8.94
C PHE A 113 -2.40 0.09 -10.08
N GLU A 114 -1.85 -0.64 -11.05
CA GLU A 114 -2.56 -1.13 -12.22
C GLU A 114 -2.55 -2.65 -12.25
N LYS A 115 -3.63 -3.22 -12.78
CA LYS A 115 -3.71 -4.65 -13.10
C LYS A 115 -3.57 -4.79 -14.61
N GLU A 116 -2.47 -5.35 -15.07
CA GLU A 116 -2.22 -5.57 -16.49
C GLU A 116 -2.57 -7.02 -16.82
N SER A 117 -3.33 -7.26 -17.89
CA SER A 117 -3.70 -8.61 -18.32
C SER A 117 -2.74 -9.03 -19.43
N GLY A 118 -1.80 -9.95 -19.14
CA GLY A 118 -0.89 -10.49 -20.17
C GLY A 118 0.56 -10.71 -19.76
N GLY A 119 0.89 -10.76 -18.47
CA GLY A 119 2.27 -11.00 -18.03
C GLY A 119 2.50 -10.86 -16.52
N LEU A 120 3.28 -9.85 -16.12
CA LEU A 120 3.39 -9.46 -14.72
C LEU A 120 2.13 -8.67 -14.37
N ASP A 121 1.16 -9.37 -13.79
CA ASP A 121 -0.22 -8.90 -13.62
C ASP A 121 -0.40 -7.64 -12.75
N TYR A 122 0.57 -7.28 -11.91
CA TYR A 122 0.52 -6.08 -11.07
C TYR A 122 1.63 -5.12 -11.43
N ARG A 123 1.27 -3.88 -11.77
CA ARG A 123 2.20 -2.78 -12.01
C ARG A 123 2.03 -1.71 -10.95
N ILE A 124 3.11 -1.38 -10.27
CA ILE A 124 3.17 -0.37 -9.22
C ILE A 124 4.16 0.71 -9.64
N THR A 125 3.76 1.97 -9.53
CA THR A 125 4.65 3.10 -9.74
C THR A 125 4.47 4.05 -8.58
N SER A 126 5.56 4.32 -7.86
CA SER A 126 5.53 5.25 -6.72
C SER A 126 6.93 5.79 -6.41
N LEU A 127 6.98 6.69 -5.42
CA LEU A 127 8.22 7.17 -4.83
C LEU A 127 8.79 6.12 -3.88
N GLY A 128 10.10 5.95 -3.92
CA GLY A 128 10.82 5.15 -2.94
C GLY A 128 12.31 5.45 -2.95
N HIS A 129 13.05 4.64 -2.22
CA HIS A 129 14.51 4.73 -2.20
C HIS A 129 15.11 3.37 -1.84
N ASN A 130 16.39 3.20 -2.18
CA ASN A 130 17.15 2.04 -1.76
C ASN A 130 17.50 2.20 -0.28
N PHE A 131 17.25 1.16 0.52
CA PHE A 131 17.64 1.15 1.92
C PHE A 131 18.76 0.13 2.20
N SER A 132 19.49 0.42 3.26
CA SER A 132 20.56 -0.37 3.84
C SER A 132 20.36 -0.45 5.36
N LEU A 133 21.38 -0.82 6.12
CA LEU A 133 21.32 -0.86 7.60
C LEU A 133 21.38 0.53 8.26
N LYS A 134 21.08 1.60 7.52
CA LYS A 134 21.14 2.99 7.97
C LYS A 134 19.73 3.55 8.15
N THR A 135 19.59 4.50 9.06
CA THR A 135 18.31 5.20 9.34
C THR A 135 18.14 6.47 8.51
N GLU A 136 19.24 7.07 8.05
CA GLU A 136 19.25 8.33 7.32
C GLU A 136 19.73 8.14 5.89
N TYR A 137 19.01 8.77 4.96
CA TYR A 137 19.28 8.71 3.53
C TYR A 137 19.34 10.12 2.97
N PRO A 138 20.26 10.39 2.03
CA PRO A 138 20.31 11.69 1.37
C PRO A 138 19.05 11.89 0.51
N ASN A 139 18.61 13.13 0.36
CA ASN A 139 17.44 13.48 -0.46
C ASN A 139 17.57 12.99 -1.91
N SER A 140 18.80 12.92 -2.43
CA SER A 140 19.11 12.39 -3.77
C SER A 140 18.88 10.88 -3.93
N ALA A 141 18.67 10.14 -2.85
CA ALA A 141 18.34 8.71 -2.90
C ALA A 141 16.86 8.47 -3.28
N LEU A 142 16.01 9.49 -3.18
CA LEU A 142 14.62 9.42 -3.60
C LEU A 142 14.55 9.29 -5.11
N ARG A 143 13.88 8.23 -5.55
CA ARG A 143 13.70 7.95 -6.97
C ARG A 143 12.31 7.37 -7.24
N LYS A 144 11.85 7.54 -8.48
CA LYS A 144 10.71 6.79 -9.00
C LYS A 144 11.10 5.33 -9.07
N ILE A 145 10.24 4.47 -8.57
CA ILE A 145 10.39 3.02 -8.68
C ILE A 145 9.17 2.46 -9.40
N GLU A 146 9.44 1.67 -10.43
CA GLU A 146 8.44 0.88 -11.14
C GLU A 146 8.63 -0.60 -10.80
N ILE A 147 7.61 -1.22 -10.22
CA ILE A 147 7.64 -2.65 -9.86
C ILE A 147 6.53 -3.36 -10.60
N LYS A 148 6.90 -4.43 -11.31
CA LYS A 148 5.95 -5.34 -11.95
C LYS A 148 6.04 -6.71 -11.26
N ILE A 149 4.93 -7.21 -10.74
CA ILE A 149 4.86 -8.48 -10.00
C ILE A 149 3.83 -9.40 -10.66
N ARG A 150 4.18 -10.68 -10.78
CA ARG A 150 3.24 -11.73 -11.19
C ARG A 150 2.26 -11.99 -10.07
N LYS A 151 0.99 -12.07 -10.42
CA LYS A 151 -0.07 -12.43 -9.47
C LYS A 151 0.05 -13.90 -9.05
N PRO A 152 0.05 -14.18 -7.73
CA PRO A 152 0.01 -15.55 -7.22
C PRO A 152 -1.26 -16.28 -7.66
N GLN A 153 -1.14 -17.58 -7.89
CA GLN A 153 -2.28 -18.45 -8.20
C GLN A 153 -3.15 -18.72 -6.97
N ASP A 154 -2.55 -18.84 -5.79
CA ASP A 154 -3.27 -19.07 -4.54
C ASP A 154 -4.12 -17.84 -4.16
N PRO A 155 -5.46 -18.00 -4.00
CA PRO A 155 -6.35 -16.90 -3.65
C PRO A 155 -6.06 -16.25 -2.30
N ALA A 156 -5.58 -16.99 -1.30
CA ALA A 156 -5.28 -16.47 0.03
C ALA A 156 -4.00 -15.60 0.01
N ILE A 157 -2.97 -16.06 -0.70
CA ILE A 157 -1.74 -15.30 -0.90
C ILE A 157 -2.03 -14.08 -1.77
N LYS A 158 -2.81 -14.25 -2.83
CA LYS A 158 -3.21 -13.16 -3.73
C LYS A 158 -3.98 -12.05 -3.02
N SER A 159 -4.89 -12.37 -2.09
CA SER A 159 -5.66 -11.35 -1.36
C SER A 159 -4.76 -10.54 -0.42
N ARG A 160 -3.89 -11.22 0.33
CA ARG A 160 -2.89 -10.59 1.21
C ARG A 160 -1.87 -9.76 0.44
N LEU A 161 -1.33 -10.31 -0.65
CA LEU A 161 -0.40 -9.61 -1.52
C LEU A 161 -1.05 -8.36 -2.12
N LYS A 162 -2.26 -8.48 -2.66
CA LYS A 162 -2.99 -7.35 -3.22
C LYS A 162 -3.24 -6.27 -2.18
N ARG A 163 -3.66 -6.63 -0.96
CA ARG A 163 -3.85 -5.67 0.14
C ARG A 163 -2.52 -5.00 0.52
N GLY A 164 -1.46 -5.79 0.67
CA GLY A 164 -0.11 -5.32 0.94
C GLY A 164 0.57 -4.54 -0.20
N LEU A 165 0.01 -4.49 -1.41
CA LEU A 165 0.51 -3.68 -2.52
C LEU A 165 -0.39 -2.48 -2.87
N LYS A 166 -1.71 -2.59 -2.67
CA LYS A 166 -2.67 -1.52 -2.98
C LYS A 166 -2.57 -0.40 -1.92
N GLN A 167 -2.87 0.83 -2.33
CA GLN A 167 -3.22 1.91 -1.41
C GLN A 167 -4.61 1.63 -0.80
N HIS A 168 -4.72 1.80 0.51
CA HIS A 168 -5.96 1.57 1.23
C HIS A 168 -6.90 2.76 1.07
N ASP A 169 -8.17 2.48 0.76
CA ASP A 169 -9.21 3.51 0.71
C ASP A 169 -9.69 3.87 2.14
N LEU A 170 -10.51 4.91 2.30
CA LEU A 170 -11.03 5.33 3.62
C LEU A 170 -11.63 4.17 4.42
N PHE A 171 -12.41 3.31 3.77
CA PHE A 171 -13.00 2.14 4.40
C PHE A 171 -11.94 1.09 4.82
N ASP A 172 -10.95 0.84 3.96
CA ASP A 172 -9.84 -0.06 4.28
C ASP A 172 -9.08 0.46 5.52
N MET A 173 -8.83 1.77 5.57
CA MET A 173 -8.16 2.44 6.71
C MET A 173 -9.00 2.35 7.99
N MET A 174 -10.32 2.51 7.91
CA MET A 174 -11.22 2.36 9.06
C MET A 174 -11.19 0.92 9.60
N HIS A 175 -11.27 -0.07 8.72
CA HIS A 175 -11.13 -1.47 9.09
C HIS A 175 -9.74 -1.75 9.72
N ASP A 176 -8.68 -1.13 9.21
CA ASP A 176 -7.34 -1.26 9.79
C ASP A 176 -7.20 -0.59 11.14
N ALA A 177 -7.77 0.60 11.33
CA ALA A 177 -7.78 1.28 12.63
C ALA A 177 -8.41 0.38 13.71
N VAL A 178 -9.48 -0.32 13.34
CA VAL A 178 -10.14 -1.31 14.19
C VAL A 178 -9.25 -2.53 14.44
N ARG A 179 -8.68 -3.13 13.39
CA ARG A 179 -7.79 -4.30 13.50
C ARG A 179 -6.55 -4.01 14.34
N MET A 180 -5.99 -2.80 14.20
CA MET A 180 -4.84 -2.34 14.95
C MET A 180 -5.20 -2.05 16.42
N GLY A 181 -6.48 -1.81 16.73
CA GLY A 181 -6.97 -1.45 18.06
C GLY A 181 -6.84 0.04 18.37
N ILE A 182 -6.74 0.88 17.33
CA ILE A 182 -6.75 2.35 17.45
C ILE A 182 -8.16 2.84 17.77
N LEU A 183 -9.17 2.19 17.17
CA LEU A 183 -10.59 2.46 17.40
C LEU A 183 -11.32 1.16 17.72
N THR A 184 -12.29 1.23 18.63
CA THR A 184 -13.27 0.16 18.80
C THR A 184 -14.34 0.22 17.71
N HIS A 185 -15.07 -0.89 17.49
CA HIS A 185 -16.19 -0.90 16.56
C HIS A 185 -17.27 0.11 16.97
N ALA A 186 -17.52 0.26 18.28
CA ALA A 186 -18.49 1.21 18.82
C ALA A 186 -18.08 2.67 18.57
N GLU A 187 -16.81 3.01 18.80
CA GLU A 187 -16.28 4.35 18.49
C GLU A 187 -16.35 4.66 17.00
N LEU A 188 -16.03 3.67 16.14
CA LEU A 188 -16.11 3.85 14.69
C LEU A 188 -17.56 4.13 14.26
N VAL A 189 -18.52 3.34 14.74
CA VAL A 189 -19.95 3.54 14.47
C VAL A 189 -20.40 4.91 14.96
N ASN A 190 -20.00 5.32 16.17
CA ASN A 190 -20.33 6.65 16.71
C ASN A 190 -19.72 7.79 15.87
N VAL A 191 -18.49 7.65 15.38
CA VAL A 191 -17.86 8.66 14.51
C VAL A 191 -18.56 8.72 13.16
N ILE A 192 -18.98 7.59 12.60
CA ILE A 192 -19.78 7.55 11.36
C ILE A 192 -21.12 8.26 11.61
N ILE A 193 -21.90 7.83 12.60
CA ILE A 193 -23.23 8.40 12.93
C ILE A 193 -23.14 9.89 13.28
N GLY A 194 -22.12 10.30 14.04
CA GLY A 194 -21.93 11.69 14.45
C GLY A 194 -21.52 12.63 13.32
N LYS A 195 -20.88 12.12 12.25
CA LYS A 195 -20.48 12.91 11.07
C LYS A 195 -21.49 12.85 9.91
N THR A 196 -22.55 12.03 10.01
CA THR A 196 -23.53 11.79 8.93
C THR A 196 -24.67 12.80 8.81
N TYR A 197 -24.63 13.96 9.47
CA TYR A 197 -25.71 14.97 9.36
C TYR A 197 -25.79 15.71 8.00
N GLY A 198 -25.14 15.27 6.92
CA GLY A 198 -25.34 15.88 5.60
C GLY A 198 -24.56 15.35 4.39
N GLY A 199 -24.94 14.20 3.81
CA GLY A 199 -24.50 13.86 2.43
C GLY A 199 -24.69 12.41 1.96
N SER A 200 -24.88 12.21 0.65
CA SER A 200 -25.24 10.93 0.01
C SER A 200 -24.09 9.92 -0.16
N THR A 201 -22.84 10.37 -0.20
CA THR A 201 -21.66 9.50 -0.38
C THR A 201 -21.30 8.67 0.86
N LEU A 202 -21.84 9.04 2.02
CA LEU A 202 -21.59 8.40 3.31
C LEU A 202 -22.56 7.27 3.64
N ASN A 203 -23.76 7.24 3.02
CA ASN A 203 -24.70 6.12 3.14
C ASN A 203 -24.08 4.81 2.61
N ASP A 204 -23.29 4.89 1.55
CA ASP A 204 -22.60 3.73 0.96
C ASP A 204 -21.49 3.18 1.89
N VAL A 205 -20.83 4.04 2.68
CA VAL A 205 -19.82 3.63 3.67
C VAL A 205 -20.48 2.91 4.85
N THR A 206 -21.58 3.46 5.37
CA THR A 206 -22.37 2.82 6.44
C THR A 206 -22.96 1.49 5.99
N ALA A 207 -23.52 1.43 4.77
CA ALA A 207 -24.08 0.21 4.20
C ALA A 207 -23.01 -0.89 4.05
N LYS A 208 -21.85 -0.57 3.45
CA LYS A 208 -20.73 -1.52 3.30
C LYS A 208 -20.19 -1.99 4.64
N TYR A 209 -20.16 -1.13 5.66
CA TYR A 209 -19.75 -1.51 7.00
C TYR A 209 -20.75 -2.47 7.65
N MET A 210 -22.05 -2.14 7.60
CA MET A 210 -23.10 -3.00 8.13
C MET A 210 -23.16 -4.34 7.41
N ASP A 211 -23.00 -4.36 6.08
CA ASP A 211 -22.88 -5.58 5.29
C ASP A 211 -21.66 -6.41 5.72
N SER A 212 -20.53 -5.79 6.05
CA SER A 212 -19.34 -6.50 6.53
C SER A 212 -19.52 -7.11 7.93
N LEU A 213 -20.30 -6.47 8.81
CA LEU A 213 -20.65 -6.99 10.13
C LEU A 213 -21.70 -8.11 10.04
N MET A 214 -22.74 -7.89 9.23
CA MET A 214 -23.85 -8.82 9.03
C MET A 214 -23.46 -10.02 8.16
N GLY A 215 -22.48 -9.87 7.26
CA GLY A 215 -21.96 -10.89 6.35
C GLY A 215 -21.21 -12.05 7.00
N THR A 216 -21.08 -12.06 8.34
CA THR A 216 -20.51 -13.20 9.08
C THR A 216 -21.49 -14.38 9.25
N LYS A 217 -22.72 -14.28 8.71
CA LYS A 217 -23.65 -15.41 8.58
C LYS A 217 -24.22 -15.52 7.17
N GLY A 218 -23.71 -16.50 6.42
CA GLY A 218 -24.50 -17.20 5.41
C GLY A 218 -24.31 -16.74 3.97
N SER A 219 -23.99 -17.73 3.15
CA SER A 219 -23.99 -17.79 1.68
C SER A 219 -24.93 -16.86 0.90
N LYS A 220 -24.42 -16.42 -0.27
CA LYS A 220 -25.12 -16.20 -1.55
C LYS A 220 -26.61 -15.85 -1.44
N ASN A 221 -26.94 -14.57 -1.62
CA ASN A 221 -27.95 -14.11 -2.57
C ASN A 221 -27.87 -12.58 -2.70
N ALA A 222 -27.70 -12.09 -3.92
CA ALA A 222 -27.85 -10.68 -4.23
C ALA A 222 -29.34 -10.36 -4.30
N THR A 223 -29.81 -9.43 -3.46
CA THR A 223 -31.15 -8.86 -3.55
C THR A 223 -31.18 -7.83 -4.68
N LEU A 224 -31.64 -8.26 -5.85
CA LEU A 224 -32.18 -7.37 -6.87
C LEU A 224 -33.62 -7.04 -6.48
N SER A 225 -33.83 -5.87 -5.90
CA SER A 225 -35.16 -5.26 -5.84
C SER A 225 -35.00 -3.75 -5.89
N GLY A 226 -35.18 -3.20 -7.09
CA GLY A 226 -35.60 -1.82 -7.25
C GLY A 226 -37.11 -1.73 -7.05
N TYR A 227 -37.52 -0.65 -6.37
CA TYR A 227 -38.66 0.19 -6.70
C TYR A 227 -38.31 1.61 -6.25
#